data_AF-A0A6J5B1T7-F1
#
_entry.id   AF-A0A6J5B1T7-F1
#
_cell.length_a   1.000
_cell.length_b   1.000
_cell.length_c   1.000
_cell.angle_alpha   90.00
_cell.angle_beta   90.00
_cell.angle_gamma   90.00
#
_symmetry.space_group_name_H-M   'P 1'
#
loop_
_entity.id
_entity.type
_entity.pdbx_description
1 polymer ?
#
loop_
_entity_poly.entity_id
_entity_poly.type
_entity_poly.pdbx_seq_one_letter_code
_entity_poly.pdbx_strand_id
1 'polypeptide(L)' 'MAERIPVTDIDIAREHRLRHLPGSPATAIPALRICLANCAELRKKRAQLDQPTLDGKRLAAGDID' A
#
# COMPACT_ATOMS: atom_id res chain seq x y z
N MET A 1 -11.07 -41.18 17.40
CA MET A 1 -11.43 -40.13 16.42
C MET A 1 -11.13 -38.80 17.08
N ALA A 2 -10.40 -37.89 16.42
CA ALA A 2 -10.05 -36.61 17.03
C ALA A 2 -11.34 -35.80 17.29
N GLU A 3 -11.49 -35.35 18.53
CA GLU A 3 -12.60 -34.50 18.94
C GLU A 3 -12.54 -33.21 18.12
N ARG A 4 -13.65 -32.87 17.44
CA ARG A 4 -13.70 -31.66 16.62
C ARG A 4 -13.73 -30.46 17.56
N ILE A 5 -12.68 -29.64 17.49
CA ILE A 5 -12.64 -28.36 18.18
C ILE A 5 -13.77 -27.51 17.59
N PRO A 6 -14.70 -26.97 18.40
CA PRO A 6 -15.72 -26.06 17.91
C PRO A 6 -15.02 -24.79 17.42
N VAL A 7 -15.10 -24.54 16.11
CA VAL A 7 -14.56 -23.35 15.47
C VAL A 7 -15.66 -22.30 15.40
N THR A 8 -15.42 -21.12 15.96
CA THR A 8 -16.35 -19.99 15.88
C THR A 8 -16.01 -19.05 14.73
N ASP A 9 -16.94 -18.19 14.33
CA ASP A 9 -16.67 -17.16 13.29
C ASP A 9 -15.53 -16.22 13.69
N ILE A 10 -15.33 -15.99 14.99
CA ILE A 10 -14.22 -15.19 15.52
C ILE A 10 -12.88 -15.89 15.25
N ASP A 11 -12.83 -17.22 15.34
CA ASP A 11 -11.64 -18.01 15.06
C ASP A 11 -11.31 -18.03 13.58
N ILE A 12 -12.33 -18.13 12.71
CA ILE A 12 -12.19 -18.04 11.26
C ILE A 12 -11.65 -16.66 10.86
N ALA A 13 -12.24 -15.59 11.40
CA ALA A 13 -11.80 -14.23 11.14
C ALA A 13 -10.36 -13.99 11.61
N ARG A 14 -9.99 -14.53 12.78
CA ARG A 14 -8.63 -14.47 13.31
C ARG A 14 -7.63 -15.18 12.38
N GLU A 15 -7.93 -16.40 11.96
CA GLU A 15 -7.08 -17.20 11.09
C GLU A 15 -6.92 -16.56 9.70
N HIS A 16 -8.02 -16.11 9.08
CA HIS A 16 -7.98 -15.36 7.82
C HIS A 16 -7.09 -14.13 7.94
N ARG A 17 -7.18 -13.41 9.06
CA ARG A 17 -6.35 -12.23 9.28
C ARG A 17 -4.87 -12.57 9.48
N LEU A 18 -4.54 -13.61 10.24
CA LEU A 18 -3.15 -14.04 10.48
C LEU A 18 -2.46 -14.48 9.18
N ARG A 19 -3.19 -15.10 8.25
CA ARG A 19 -2.68 -15.48 6.93
C ARG A 19 -2.27 -14.30 6.07
N HIS A 20 -2.95 -13.15 6.21
CA HIS A 20 -2.71 -11.97 5.39
C HIS A 20 -1.88 -10.89 6.09
N LEU A 21 -1.97 -10.81 7.42
CA LEU A 21 -1.23 -9.89 8.26
C LEU A 21 -0.72 -10.63 9.50
N PRO A 22 0.51 -11.17 9.45
CA PRO A 22 1.11 -11.79 10.62
C PRO A 22 1.35 -10.72 11.72
N GLY A 23 0.97 -11.04 12.95
CA GLY A 23 1.20 -10.19 14.12
C GLY A 23 -0.06 -9.68 14.82
N SER A 24 0.15 -8.98 15.94
CA SER A 24 -0.92 -8.48 16.81
C SER A 24 -1.87 -7.53 16.06
N PRO A 25 -3.19 -7.58 16.33
CA PRO A 25 -4.15 -6.57 15.86
C PRO A 25 -3.72 -5.14 16.01
N ALA A 26 -3.20 -4.82 17.19
CA ALA A 26 -2.80 -3.48 17.51
C ALA A 26 -1.59 -3.02 16.70
N THR A 27 -0.71 -3.94 16.26
CA THR A 27 0.54 -3.59 15.56
C THR A 27 0.41 -3.69 14.03
N ALA A 28 -0.40 -4.63 13.53
CA ALA A 28 -0.61 -4.83 12.10
C ALA A 28 -1.37 -3.67 11.44
N ILE A 29 -2.34 -3.06 12.13
CA ILE A 29 -3.15 -1.96 11.58
C ILE A 29 -2.31 -0.68 11.36
N PRO A 30 -1.48 -0.22 12.33
CA PRO A 30 -0.57 0.90 12.11
C PRO A 30 0.43 0.63 10.99
N ALA A 31 1.04 -0.55 10.94
CA ALA A 31 2.02 -0.90 9.91
C ALA A 31 1.39 -0.87 8.51
N LEU A 32 0.18 -1.43 8.34
CA LEU A 32 -0.55 -1.38 7.08
C LEU A 32 -0.82 0.07 6.63
N ARG A 33 -1.25 0.94 7.55
CA ARG A 33 -1.48 2.36 7.25
C ARG A 33 -0.21 3.05 6.75
N ILE A 34 0.94 2.79 7.38
CA ILE A 34 2.24 3.33 6.96
C ILE A 34 2.60 2.83 5.57
N CYS A 35 2.47 1.53 5.30
CA CYS A 35 2.73 0.96 3.98
C CYS A 35 1.84 1.59 2.90
N LEU A 36 0.54 1.75 3.16
CA LEU A 36 -0.39 2.38 2.22
C LEU A 36 -0.06 3.85 1.97
N ALA A 37 0.29 4.60 3.01
CA ALA A 37 0.74 5.99 2.87
C ALA A 37 2.02 6.09 2.02
N ASN A 38 3.01 5.23 2.29
CA ASN A 38 4.25 5.18 1.52
C ASN A 38 3.98 4.84 0.05
N CYS A 39 3.12 3.87 -0.23
CA CYS A 39 2.72 3.54 -1.60
C CYS A 39 2.02 4.72 -2.30
N ALA A 40 1.17 5.48 -1.59
CA ALA A 40 0.53 6.67 -2.15
C ALA A 40 1.56 7.75 -2.52
N GLU A 41 2.54 8.02 -1.65
CA GLU A 41 3.61 8.98 -1.92
C GLU A 41 4.50 8.56 -3.10
N LEU A 42 4.83 7.28 -3.22
CA LEU A 42 5.58 6.78 -4.37
C LEU A 42 4.81 6.93 -5.69
N ARG A 43 3.48 6.75 -5.68
CA ARG A 43 2.65 6.99 -6.87
C ARG A 43 2.64 8.46 -7.27
N LYS A 44 2.57 9.39 -6.30
CA LYS A 44 2.67 10.84 -6.57
C LYS A 44 4.01 11.18 -7.23
N LYS A 45 5.11 10.69 -6.68
CA LYS A 45 6.46 10.91 -7.23
C LYS A 45 6.60 10.35 -8.66
N ARG A 46 6.02 9.18 -8.92
CA ARG A 46 6.00 8.60 -10.27
C ARG A 46 5.20 9.47 -11.26
N ALA A 47 4.00 9.91 -10.88
CA ALA A 47 3.19 10.80 -11.71
C ALA A 47 3.91 12.13 -12.00
N GLN A 48 4.76 12.59 -11.09
CA GLN A 48 5.56 13.80 -11.24
C GLN A 48 6.79 13.62 -12.15
N LEU A 49 7.32 12.41 -12.27
CA LEU A 49 8.40 12.07 -13.22
C LEU A 49 7.87 11.84 -14.64
N ASP A 50 6.63 11.39 -14.78
CA ASP A 50 5.95 11.26 -16.08
C ASP A 50 5.44 12.62 -16.61
N GLN A 51 5.54 13.70 -15.83
CA GLN A 51 5.41 15.05 -16.41
C GLN A 51 6.61 15.28 -17.33
N PRO A 52 6.39 15.61 -18.61
CA PRO A 52 7.50 15.94 -19.49
C PRO A 52 8.22 17.14 -18.87
N THR A 53 9.44 16.89 -18.39
CA THR A 53 10.35 17.97 -18.03
C THR A 53 10.52 18.78 -19.30
N LEU A 54 9.84 19.92 -19.42
CA LEU A 54 10.03 20.84 -20.53
C LEU A 54 11.53 21.14 -20.58
N ASP A 55 12.17 20.71 -21.67
CA ASP A 55 13.59 20.94 -21.89
C ASP A 55 13.83 22.44 -21.69
N GLY A 56 14.64 22.80 -20.69
CA GLY A 56 14.89 24.20 -20.35
C GLY A 56 15.42 25.00 -21.53
N LYS A 57 16.04 24.32 -22.51
CA LYS A 57 16.45 24.91 -23.79
C LYS A 57 15.26 25.26 -24.70
N ARG A 58 14.24 24.40 -24.77
CA ARG A 58 12.99 24.67 -25.53
C ARG A 58 12.19 25.81 -24.92
N LEU A 59 12.11 25.84 -23.59
CA LEU A 59 11.49 26.93 -22.83
C LEU A 59 12.18 28.29 -23.09
N ALA A 60 13.53 28.31 -23.09
CA ALA A 60 14.29 29.52 -23.43
C ALA A 60 14.19 29.92 -24.90
N ALA A 61 13.93 28.96 -25.80
CA ALA A 61 13.69 29.19 -27.23
C ALA A 61 12.25 29.60 -27.55
N GLY A 62 11.34 29.61 -26.56
CA GLY A 62 9.93 29.94 -26.75
C GLY A 62 9.12 28.86 -27.48
N ASP A 63 9.65 27.64 -27.58
CA ASP A 63 9.02 26.53 -28.28
C ASP A 63 8.15 25.73 -27.31
N ILE A 64 6.83 25.87 -27.44
CA ILE A 64 5.81 25.34 -26.50
C ILE A 64 4.93 24.24 -27.11
N ASP A 65 5.16 23.84 -28.36
CA ASP A 65 4.42 22.79 -29.08
C ASP A 65 5.06 21.40 -28.96
#